data_AF-A0A0V1PQI8-F1
#
_entry.id   AF-A0A0V1PQI8-F1
#
_cell.length_a   1.000
_cell.length_b   1.000
_cell.length_c   1.000
_cell.angle_alpha   90.00
_cell.angle_beta   90.00
_cell.angle_gamma   90.00
#
_symmetry.space_group_name_H-M   'P 1'
#
loop_
_entity.id
_entity.type
_entity.pdbx_description
1 polymer ?
#
loop_
_entity_poly.entity_id
_entity_poly.type
_entity_poly.pdbx_seq_one_letter_code
_entity_poly.pdbx_strand_id
1 'polypeptide(L)'
;MSFLKQVGRLIRPNEYSSTIFQTSFLNNITQLRTATKRAAGSKTNKNDSAGRRLGPKAYEGHFVKPGQIIMRQRGTKIHPGENVDIGKDHTIFAIEPGYVRFYYDPFHPLRKYVGVALRKDLNLPTPHFSPRVRRFGYEKITDPAEAEKEENHMSRKEYLQQPELEKIRQEKQQDENQKASIFENTLSTQFTLNLNEADFQLAVNRLLNISQLTNIGQTLEEAEAQSTYNYIFDLKLSCKKGEITLEEYSNLKMHYIQFAQTLDRKVTIDAQGNPCAFVAPKDKKEKQDEILGRLEKEFSNRVISEKDKETISDLIMTPGIYNKSQQAHLKDRFLPSVLPLTVKQTVVENIDPKKPPKGVTVTRIFDEDTKQIKVIGRTKEAFIG
;
A
#
# COMPACT_ATOMS: atom_id res chain seq x y z
N MET A 1 23.62 -14.35 24.96
CA MET A 1 24.34 -14.56 26.24
C MET A 1 23.82 -15.84 26.88
N SER A 2 24.76 -16.67 27.30
CA SER A 2 24.60 -18.09 27.63
C SER A 2 23.86 -18.37 28.93
N PHE A 3 23.22 -19.55 28.93
CA PHE A 3 22.82 -20.36 30.07
C PHE A 3 23.84 -20.39 31.22
N LEU A 4 23.34 -20.39 32.47
CA LEU A 4 24.03 -21.04 33.59
C LEU A 4 23.01 -21.53 34.65
N LYS A 5 22.99 -22.85 34.80
CA LYS A 5 22.43 -23.63 35.93
C LYS A 5 23.14 -23.22 37.22
N GLN A 6 22.43 -23.17 38.35
CA GLN A 6 23.03 -23.60 39.62
C GLN A 6 22.02 -24.18 40.60
N VAL A 7 22.49 -25.23 41.27
CA VAL A 7 21.80 -26.18 42.16
C VAL A 7 21.97 -25.71 43.60
N GLY A 8 20.90 -25.68 44.39
CA GLY A 8 20.93 -25.37 45.82
C GLY A 8 20.80 -26.63 46.69
N ARG A 9 21.85 -26.90 47.47
CA ARG A 9 22.07 -28.06 48.36
C ARG A 9 21.25 -28.02 49.65
N LEU A 10 20.98 -29.22 50.17
CA LEU A 10 20.55 -29.59 51.51
C LEU A 10 21.60 -29.21 52.58
N ILE A 11 21.15 -28.71 53.74
CA ILE A 11 21.91 -28.72 55.01
C ILE A 11 20.94 -29.07 56.16
N ARG A 12 21.25 -30.15 56.89
CA ARG A 12 20.62 -30.54 58.17
C ARG A 12 21.35 -29.85 59.33
N PRO A 13 20.67 -29.43 60.41
CA PRO A 13 21.34 -29.14 61.67
C PRO A 13 21.53 -30.40 62.53
N ASN A 14 22.73 -30.50 63.11
CA ASN A 14 23.18 -31.51 64.08
C ASN A 14 22.47 -31.34 65.44
N GLU A 15 22.06 -32.47 66.02
CA GLU A 15 21.70 -32.62 67.43
C GLU A 15 22.89 -33.18 68.21
N TYR A 16 23.29 -32.50 69.29
CA TYR A 16 24.02 -33.10 70.41
C TYR A 16 23.74 -32.31 71.69
N SER A 17 22.99 -32.89 72.62
CA SER A 17 23.28 -32.75 74.05
C SER A 17 22.62 -33.89 74.83
N SER A 18 23.48 -34.70 75.43
CA SER A 18 23.23 -35.80 76.35
C SER A 18 22.56 -35.36 77.65
N THR A 19 21.58 -36.10 78.13
CA THR A 19 21.42 -36.38 79.58
C THR A 19 20.95 -37.81 79.80
N ILE A 20 21.66 -38.48 80.68
CA ILE A 20 21.48 -39.85 81.14
C ILE A 20 20.51 -39.81 82.32
N PHE A 21 19.46 -40.65 82.30
CA PHE A 21 18.77 -41.04 83.53
C PHE A 21 18.52 -42.54 83.57
N GLN A 22 18.75 -43.07 84.77
CA GLN A 22 18.96 -44.46 85.09
C GLN A 22 17.68 -45.31 85.10
N THR A 23 17.94 -46.57 84.78
CA THR A 23 17.22 -47.81 85.05
C THR A 23 16.22 -47.81 86.21
N SER A 24 15.03 -48.36 85.94
CA SER A 24 14.41 -49.30 86.87
C SER A 24 13.65 -50.38 86.10
N PHE A 25 14.04 -51.62 86.35
CA PHE A 25 13.37 -52.83 85.88
C PHE A 25 12.17 -53.12 86.77
N LEU A 26 10.97 -53.19 86.20
CA LEU A 26 9.86 -53.97 86.76
C LEU A 26 9.05 -54.60 85.62
N ASN A 27 9.12 -55.93 85.55
CA ASN A 27 8.21 -56.77 84.77
C ASN A 27 6.76 -56.51 85.22
N ASN A 28 5.92 -56.04 84.31
CA ASN A 28 4.47 -56.06 84.48
C ASN A 28 3.80 -56.47 83.16
N ILE A 29 3.39 -57.74 83.14
CA ILE A 29 2.30 -58.37 82.39
C ILE A 29 1.73 -57.52 81.25
N THR A 30 2.03 -57.90 80.00
CA THR A 30 1.38 -57.37 78.80
C THR A 30 -0.10 -57.76 78.76
N GLN A 31 -0.97 -56.92 79.35
CA GLN A 31 -2.38 -56.93 78.98
C GLN A 31 -2.49 -56.45 77.54
N LEU A 32 -2.78 -57.37 76.62
CA LEU A 32 -3.12 -57.05 75.23
C LEU A 32 -4.52 -56.43 75.22
N ARG A 33 -4.61 -55.13 75.52
CA ARG A 33 -5.83 -54.35 75.32
C ARG A 33 -5.98 -54.06 73.84
N THR A 34 -6.82 -54.82 73.16
CA THR A 34 -7.37 -54.39 71.87
C THR A 34 -8.27 -53.18 72.13
N ALA A 35 -7.74 -51.98 71.86
CA ALA A 35 -8.55 -50.77 71.89
C ALA A 35 -9.60 -50.84 70.78
N THR A 36 -10.83 -51.16 71.16
CA THR A 36 -12.02 -50.99 70.32
C THR A 36 -12.36 -49.51 70.23
N LYS A 37 -11.80 -48.89 69.20
CA LYS A 37 -12.21 -47.68 68.44
C LYS A 37 -10.98 -46.86 68.11
N ARG A 38 -10.57 -46.91 66.84
CA ARG A 38 -9.77 -45.85 66.21
C ARG A 38 -10.69 -44.66 65.90
N ALA A 39 -11.36 -44.13 66.93
CA ALA A 39 -12.26 -42.99 66.80
C ALA A 39 -11.45 -41.70 66.96
N ALA A 40 -10.73 -41.31 65.90
CA ALA A 40 -10.33 -39.92 65.63
C ALA A 40 -9.69 -39.91 64.24
N GLY A 41 -10.47 -39.62 63.20
CA GLY A 41 -9.92 -39.37 61.87
C GLY A 41 -8.93 -38.21 61.93
N SER A 42 -7.69 -38.40 61.47
CA SER A 42 -6.65 -37.36 61.44
C SER A 42 -6.82 -36.40 60.26
N LYS A 43 -8.04 -35.96 59.95
CA LYS A 43 -8.26 -34.97 58.89
C LYS A 43 -9.44 -34.06 59.21
N THR A 44 -9.23 -33.14 60.14
CA THR A 44 -10.02 -31.91 60.18
C THR A 44 -9.58 -31.02 59.02
N ASN A 45 -10.42 -30.86 58.00
CA ASN A 45 -10.18 -29.94 56.89
C ASN A 45 -10.39 -28.49 57.37
N LYS A 46 -9.35 -27.88 57.94
CA LYS A 46 -9.30 -26.44 58.31
C LYS A 46 -8.55 -25.59 57.26
N ASN A 47 -8.57 -26.00 56.00
CA ASN A 47 -7.92 -25.27 54.92
C ASN A 47 -8.95 -24.36 54.23
N ASP A 48 -8.82 -23.06 54.44
CA ASP A 48 -9.54 -22.05 53.67
C ASP A 48 -8.54 -21.04 53.07
N SER A 49 -8.89 -20.47 51.92
CA SER A 49 -8.06 -19.49 51.25
C SER A 49 -8.48 -18.07 51.65
N ALA A 50 -7.51 -17.16 51.78
CA ALA A 50 -7.83 -15.76 52.06
C ALA A 50 -8.72 -15.14 50.96
N GLY A 51 -9.65 -14.28 51.38
CA GLY A 51 -10.52 -13.55 50.47
C GLY A 51 -9.74 -12.75 49.42
N ARG A 52 -10.11 -12.89 48.14
CA ARG A 52 -9.37 -12.32 46.99
C ARG A 52 -9.67 -10.84 46.73
N ARG A 53 -10.44 -10.18 47.60
CA ARG A 53 -10.81 -8.75 47.51
C ARG A 53 -11.43 -8.35 46.15
N LEU A 54 -12.18 -9.28 45.55
CA LEU A 54 -12.95 -9.06 44.31
C LEU A 54 -14.09 -8.05 44.56
N GLY A 55 -14.72 -7.57 43.49
CA GLY A 55 -15.83 -6.62 43.54
C GLY A 55 -15.48 -5.25 42.93
N PRO A 56 -16.46 -4.32 42.95
CA PRO A 56 -16.30 -2.98 42.39
C PRO A 56 -15.27 -2.19 43.18
N LYS A 57 -14.55 -1.33 42.47
CA LYS A 57 -13.51 -0.42 42.98
C LYS A 57 -13.85 1.03 42.67
N ALA A 58 -14.64 1.27 41.62
CA ALA A 58 -15.34 2.51 41.37
C ALA A 58 -16.84 2.22 41.20
N TYR A 59 -17.68 3.11 41.70
CA TYR A 59 -19.13 2.99 41.66
C TYR A 59 -19.75 3.91 40.61
N GLU A 60 -21.05 3.79 40.38
CA GLU A 60 -21.83 4.65 39.49
C GLU A 60 -21.56 6.14 39.76
N GLY A 61 -21.28 6.90 38.70
CA GLY A 61 -21.03 8.34 38.78
C GLY A 61 -19.66 8.76 39.36
N HIS A 62 -18.78 7.82 39.74
CA HIS A 62 -17.44 8.16 40.20
C HIS A 62 -16.56 8.65 39.05
N PHE A 63 -15.81 9.72 39.29
CA PHE A 63 -14.78 10.18 38.37
C PHE A 63 -13.57 9.23 38.41
N VAL A 64 -13.14 8.77 37.24
CA VAL A 64 -11.98 7.90 37.07
C VAL A 64 -10.95 8.51 36.12
N LYS A 65 -9.68 8.13 36.30
CA LYS A 65 -8.55 8.46 35.41
C LYS A 65 -8.16 7.24 34.55
N PRO A 66 -7.47 7.43 33.41
CA PRO A 66 -6.91 6.33 32.64
C PRO A 66 -6.10 5.36 33.51
N GLY A 67 -6.32 4.06 33.32
CA GLY A 67 -5.68 2.98 34.07
C GLY A 67 -6.31 2.65 35.43
N GLN A 68 -7.28 3.44 35.92
CA GLN A 68 -7.92 3.13 37.21
C GLN A 68 -8.85 1.91 37.09
N ILE A 69 -8.73 1.01 38.06
CA ILE A 69 -9.53 -0.21 38.14
C ILE A 69 -10.96 0.14 38.58
N ILE A 70 -11.94 -0.33 37.82
CA ILE A 70 -13.37 -0.16 38.09
C ILE A 70 -13.94 -1.42 38.75
N MET A 71 -13.54 -2.61 38.29
CA MET A 71 -14.09 -3.89 38.80
C MET A 71 -13.01 -4.98 38.81
N ARG A 72 -12.86 -5.70 39.92
CA ARG A 72 -12.07 -6.93 39.98
C ARG A 72 -13.00 -8.14 40.06
N GLN A 73 -12.85 -9.10 39.15
CA GLN A 73 -13.79 -10.22 39.06
C GLN A 73 -13.09 -11.53 38.69
N ARG A 74 -13.86 -12.62 38.71
CA ARG A 74 -13.48 -13.93 38.18
C ARG A 74 -14.50 -14.28 37.12
N GLY A 75 -14.04 -14.38 35.88
CA GLY A 75 -14.90 -14.33 34.69
C GLY A 75 -15.54 -12.94 34.50
N THR A 76 -16.25 -12.78 33.40
CA THR A 76 -16.94 -11.54 33.02
C THR A 76 -18.36 -11.51 33.60
N LYS A 77 -18.49 -11.19 34.89
CA LYS A 77 -19.81 -10.91 35.48
C LYS A 77 -20.36 -9.58 34.97
N ILE A 78 -19.45 -8.64 34.78
CA ILE A 78 -19.67 -7.37 34.08
C ILE A 78 -18.74 -7.37 32.87
N HIS A 79 -19.24 -6.89 31.74
CA HIS A 79 -18.53 -6.76 30.48
C HIS A 79 -17.99 -5.33 30.32
N PRO A 80 -16.85 -5.16 29.63
CA PRO A 80 -16.36 -3.83 29.27
C PRO A 80 -17.32 -3.17 28.28
N GLY A 81 -17.72 -1.94 28.59
CA GLY A 81 -18.55 -1.08 27.75
C GLY A 81 -17.74 0.04 27.11
N GLU A 82 -18.34 1.22 26.94
CA GLU A 82 -17.66 2.36 26.33
C GLU A 82 -16.47 2.88 27.17
N ASN A 83 -15.35 3.24 26.52
CA ASN A 83 -14.14 3.87 27.11
C ASN A 83 -13.47 3.08 28.25
N VAL A 84 -13.62 1.76 28.22
CA VAL A 84 -13.19 0.83 29.25
C VAL A 84 -12.59 -0.40 28.58
N ASP A 85 -11.56 -0.98 29.18
CA ASP A 85 -10.95 -2.23 28.72
C ASP A 85 -10.89 -3.29 29.82
N ILE A 86 -10.53 -4.51 29.43
CA ILE A 86 -10.46 -5.69 30.28
C ILE A 86 -9.05 -6.28 30.30
N GLY A 87 -8.50 -6.44 31.50
CA GLY A 87 -7.21 -7.09 31.73
C GLY A 87 -7.29 -8.61 31.68
N LYS A 88 -6.13 -9.28 31.74
CA LYS A 88 -5.99 -10.75 31.70
C LYS A 88 -6.83 -11.48 32.76
N ASP A 89 -6.96 -10.91 33.96
CA ASP A 89 -7.75 -11.52 35.05
C ASP A 89 -9.22 -11.08 35.04
N HIS A 90 -9.70 -10.56 33.91
CA HIS A 90 -11.02 -9.95 33.71
C HIS A 90 -11.26 -8.69 34.54
N THR A 91 -10.20 -8.08 35.09
CA THR A 91 -10.28 -6.78 35.76
C THR A 91 -10.62 -5.71 34.74
N ILE A 92 -11.65 -4.91 35.05
CA ILE A 92 -12.09 -3.84 34.17
C ILE A 92 -11.44 -2.53 34.62
N PHE A 93 -10.88 -1.77 33.69
CA PHE A 93 -10.21 -0.49 33.97
C PHE A 93 -10.56 0.59 32.93
N ALA A 94 -10.49 1.85 33.36
CA ALA A 94 -10.79 3.00 32.50
C ALA A 94 -9.67 3.24 31.47
N ILE A 95 -10.03 3.48 30.21
CA ILE A 95 -9.07 3.92 29.17
C ILE A 95 -9.01 5.46 29.16
N GLU A 96 -10.16 6.10 29.34
CA GLU A 96 -10.32 7.55 29.34
C GLU A 96 -10.74 8.08 30.71
N PRO A 97 -10.45 9.35 31.03
CA PRO A 97 -11.00 10.01 32.19
C PRO A 97 -12.48 10.32 31.96
N GLY A 98 -13.28 10.17 33.00
CA GLY A 98 -14.71 10.42 32.94
C GLY A 98 -15.43 9.82 34.12
N TYR A 99 -16.72 9.53 33.94
CA TYR A 99 -17.61 9.06 35.01
C TYR A 99 -18.07 7.64 34.74
N VAL A 100 -17.90 6.75 35.72
CA VAL A 100 -18.29 5.34 35.61
C VAL A 100 -19.80 5.21 35.49
N ARG A 101 -20.28 4.43 34.51
CA ARG A 101 -21.69 4.13 34.27
C ARG A 101 -21.89 2.62 34.11
N PHE A 102 -22.75 2.02 34.90
CA PHE A 102 -23.21 0.65 34.77
C PHE A 102 -24.54 0.63 34.02
N TYR A 103 -24.64 -0.19 32.97
CA TYR A 103 -25.82 -0.20 32.10
C TYR A 103 -26.06 -1.57 31.47
N TYR A 104 -27.24 -1.71 30.86
CA TYR A 104 -27.56 -2.83 29.97
C TYR A 104 -27.59 -2.31 28.54
N ASP A 105 -27.00 -3.07 27.63
CA ASP A 105 -26.99 -2.73 26.21
C ASP A 105 -28.10 -3.51 25.49
N PRO A 106 -29.03 -2.84 24.77
CA PRO A 106 -30.04 -3.51 23.95
C PRO A 106 -29.47 -4.53 22.97
N PHE A 107 -28.24 -4.34 22.46
CA PHE A 107 -27.60 -5.31 21.56
C PHE A 107 -27.23 -6.63 22.27
N HIS A 108 -27.09 -6.60 23.59
CA HIS A 108 -26.67 -7.73 24.41
C HIS A 108 -27.51 -7.84 25.70
N PRO A 109 -28.77 -8.30 25.58
CA PRO A 109 -29.79 -8.14 26.63
C PRO A 109 -29.49 -8.88 27.94
N LEU A 110 -28.72 -9.97 27.88
CA LEU A 110 -28.39 -10.79 29.05
C LEU A 110 -27.08 -10.36 29.75
N ARG A 111 -26.39 -9.34 29.22
CA ARG A 111 -25.07 -8.91 29.70
C ARG A 111 -25.14 -7.57 30.42
N LYS A 112 -24.39 -7.47 31.52
CA LYS A 112 -24.20 -6.23 32.28
C LYS A 112 -22.94 -5.55 31.81
N TYR A 113 -22.97 -4.25 31.58
CA TYR A 113 -21.84 -3.47 31.13
C TYR A 113 -21.40 -2.46 32.17
N VAL A 114 -20.13 -2.10 32.09
CA VAL A 114 -19.61 -0.89 32.73
C VAL A 114 -18.79 -0.12 31.71
N GLY A 115 -19.10 1.16 31.56
CA GLY A 115 -18.38 2.10 30.72
C GLY A 115 -17.99 3.34 31.49
N VAL A 116 -17.24 4.21 30.83
CA VAL A 116 -16.88 5.54 31.33
C VAL A 116 -17.47 6.56 30.38
N ALA A 117 -18.44 7.33 30.87
CA ALA A 117 -18.98 8.47 30.16
C ALA A 117 -18.00 9.65 30.24
N LEU A 118 -17.62 10.22 29.11
CA LEU A 118 -16.64 11.32 29.06
C LEU A 118 -17.12 12.60 29.77
N ARG A 119 -18.44 12.76 29.91
CA ARG A 119 -19.07 13.86 30.64
C ARG A 119 -20.06 13.31 31.66
N LYS A 120 -20.34 14.09 32.69
CA LYS A 120 -21.20 13.66 33.81
C LYS A 120 -22.67 13.52 33.41
N ASP A 121 -23.13 14.38 32.51
CA ASP A 121 -24.48 14.42 31.94
C ASP A 121 -24.75 13.30 30.92
N LEU A 122 -23.70 12.74 30.33
CA LEU A 122 -23.83 11.68 29.34
C LEU A 122 -24.20 10.35 30.03
N ASN A 123 -25.30 9.77 29.56
CA ASN A 123 -25.78 8.46 30.00
C ASN A 123 -25.31 7.38 29.02
N LEU A 124 -25.00 6.20 29.56
CA LEU A 124 -24.71 5.00 28.78
C LEU A 124 -25.87 4.00 28.90
N PRO A 125 -26.21 3.23 27.84
CA PRO A 125 -25.58 3.23 26.52
C PRO A 125 -25.92 4.48 25.70
N THR A 126 -24.99 4.94 24.87
CA THR A 126 -25.28 6.03 23.92
C THR A 126 -26.23 5.56 22.81
N PRO A 127 -27.04 6.45 22.20
CA PRO A 127 -27.86 6.08 21.05
C PRO A 127 -27.00 5.57 19.89
N HIS A 128 -27.32 4.39 19.34
CA HIS A 128 -26.47 3.69 18.37
C HIS A 128 -26.07 4.51 17.13
N PHE A 129 -27.00 5.29 16.59
CA PHE A 129 -26.77 6.11 15.39
C PHE A 129 -26.23 7.50 15.69
N SER A 130 -26.09 7.87 16.98
CA SER A 130 -25.50 9.15 17.35
C SER A 130 -23.98 9.11 17.13
N PRO A 131 -23.35 10.25 16.78
CA PRO A 131 -21.90 10.29 16.63
C PRO A 131 -21.22 9.92 17.95
N ARG A 132 -20.21 9.05 17.88
CA ARG A 132 -19.44 8.64 19.06
C ARG A 132 -18.75 9.87 19.68
N VAL A 133 -19.03 10.12 20.96
CA VAL A 133 -18.30 11.13 21.74
C VAL A 133 -16.87 10.62 21.96
N ARG A 134 -15.87 11.39 21.50
CA ARG A 134 -14.44 11.05 21.63
C ARG A 134 -13.70 12.18 22.32
N ARG A 135 -12.66 11.85 23.08
CA ARG A 135 -11.73 12.81 23.69
C ARG A 135 -10.50 12.95 22.79
N PHE A 136 -10.13 14.19 22.44
CA PHE A 136 -8.93 14.45 21.66
C PHE A 136 -7.66 14.24 22.50
N GLY A 137 -7.64 14.77 23.72
CA GLY A 137 -6.61 14.45 24.72
C GLY A 137 -5.26 15.16 24.55
N TYR A 138 -5.09 15.98 23.50
CA TYR A 138 -3.90 16.78 23.25
C TYR A 138 -4.18 18.28 23.39
N GLU A 139 -3.13 19.04 23.67
CA GLU A 139 -3.13 20.49 23.77
C GLU A 139 -2.13 21.07 22.76
N LYS A 140 -2.43 22.26 22.22
CA LYS A 140 -1.52 22.94 21.30
C LYS A 140 -0.30 23.46 22.08
N ILE A 141 0.90 23.13 21.63
CA ILE A 141 2.14 23.70 22.15
C ILE A 141 2.16 25.20 21.77
N THR A 142 2.12 26.07 22.78
CA THR A 142 2.13 27.52 22.58
C THR A 142 3.53 28.10 22.51
N ASP A 143 4.50 27.44 23.16
CA ASP A 143 5.90 27.87 23.12
C ASP A 143 6.52 27.53 21.75
N PRO A 144 7.03 28.52 21.00
CA PRO A 144 7.57 28.27 19.67
C PRO A 144 8.79 27.34 19.69
N ALA A 145 9.62 27.39 20.74
CA ALA A 145 10.82 26.55 20.82
C ALA A 145 10.48 25.08 21.06
N GLU A 146 9.50 24.78 21.91
CA GLU A 146 8.95 23.43 22.04
C GLU A 146 8.21 22.97 20.78
N ALA A 147 7.48 23.86 20.11
CA ALA A 147 6.81 23.54 18.86
C ALA A 147 7.81 23.16 17.75
N GLU A 148 8.91 23.91 17.61
CA GLU A 148 9.99 23.61 16.66
C GLU A 148 10.68 22.28 16.99
N LYS A 149 10.87 21.96 18.28
CA LYS A 149 11.41 20.65 18.68
C LYS A 149 10.49 19.49 18.31
N GLU A 150 9.18 19.68 18.47
CA GLU A 150 8.17 18.69 18.09
C GLU A 150 8.06 18.54 16.56
N GLU A 151 8.12 19.65 15.80
CA GLU A 151 8.14 19.64 14.33
C GLU A 151 9.38 18.92 13.78
N ASN A 152 10.53 19.10 14.43
CA ASN A 152 11.77 18.42 14.08
C ASN A 152 11.83 16.96 14.57
N HIS A 153 10.91 16.54 15.44
CA HIS A 153 10.87 15.18 15.94
C HIS A 153 10.40 14.23 14.83
N MET A 154 11.25 13.26 14.48
CA MET A 154 10.91 12.20 13.54
C MET A 154 11.10 10.84 14.19
N SER A 155 10.32 9.85 13.75
CA SER A 155 10.55 8.48 14.17
C SER A 155 11.90 7.99 13.66
N ARG A 156 12.50 7.03 14.38
CA ARG A 156 13.77 6.41 13.95
C ARG A 156 13.72 5.86 12.52
N LYS A 157 12.55 5.36 12.09
CA LYS A 157 12.36 4.80 10.73
C LYS A 157 12.44 5.91 9.68
N GLU A 158 11.72 7.00 9.90
CA GLU A 158 11.74 8.16 9.01
C GLU A 158 13.15 8.74 8.92
N TYR A 159 13.79 8.98 10.07
CA TYR A 159 15.16 9.51 10.12
C TYR A 159 16.16 8.67 9.30
N LEU A 160 16.13 7.34 9.44
CA LEU A 160 17.01 6.44 8.69
C LEU A 160 16.71 6.43 7.18
N GLN A 161 15.48 6.74 6.78
CA GLN A 161 15.06 6.76 5.37
C GLN A 161 15.27 8.13 4.69
N GLN A 162 15.40 9.23 5.44
CA GLN A 162 15.53 10.58 4.87
C GLN A 162 16.65 10.69 3.80
N PRO A 163 17.88 10.20 4.01
CA PRO A 163 18.95 10.35 3.02
C PRO A 163 18.63 9.63 1.70
N GLU A 164 17.97 8.47 1.77
CA GLU A 164 17.56 7.71 0.58
C GLU A 164 16.42 8.42 -0.17
N LEU A 165 15.44 8.96 0.55
CA LEU A 165 14.33 9.72 -0.03
C LEU A 165 14.81 11.03 -0.69
N GLU A 166 15.78 11.71 -0.09
CA GLU A 166 16.43 12.89 -0.67
C GLU A 166 17.18 12.54 -1.96
N LYS A 167 17.92 11.43 -1.96
CA LYS A 167 18.60 10.94 -3.17
C LYS A 167 17.60 10.63 -4.29
N ILE A 168 16.52 9.91 -3.99
CA ILE A 168 15.44 9.61 -4.95
C ILE A 168 14.81 10.90 -5.48
N ARG A 169 14.62 11.92 -4.62
CA ARG A 169 14.09 13.22 -5.03
C ARG A 169 15.04 13.93 -6.00
N GLN A 170 16.35 13.92 -5.72
CA GLN A 170 17.36 14.52 -6.59
C GLN A 170 17.44 13.81 -7.94
N GLU A 171 17.44 12.48 -7.95
CA GLU A 171 17.45 11.67 -9.18
C GLU A 171 16.21 12.00 -10.04
N LYS A 172 15.01 12.04 -9.43
CA LYS A 172 13.78 12.44 -10.15
C LYS A 172 13.85 13.86 -10.71
N GLN A 173 14.39 14.82 -9.95
CA GLN A 173 14.57 16.18 -10.44
C GLN A 173 15.53 16.25 -11.63
N GLN A 174 16.62 15.47 -11.60
CA GLN A 174 17.56 15.39 -12.72
C GLN A 174 16.89 14.80 -13.96
N ASP A 175 16.11 13.73 -13.81
CA ASP A 175 15.37 13.12 -14.92
C ASP A 175 14.32 14.08 -15.51
N GLU A 176 13.62 14.84 -14.67
CA GLU A 176 12.67 15.87 -15.09
C GLU A 176 13.36 17.01 -15.85
N ASN A 177 14.50 17.49 -15.36
CA ASN A 177 15.28 18.52 -16.03
C ASN A 177 15.82 18.04 -17.38
N GLN A 178 16.29 16.78 -17.46
CA GLN A 178 16.71 16.17 -18.72
C GLN A 178 15.55 16.10 -19.71
N LYS A 179 14.37 15.64 -19.29
CA LYS A 179 13.17 15.63 -20.14
C LYS A 179 12.77 17.03 -20.58
N ALA A 180 12.80 18.01 -19.68
CA ALA A 180 12.51 19.41 -20.02
C ALA A 180 13.47 19.94 -21.10
N SER A 181 14.78 19.70 -20.97
CA SER A 181 15.76 20.10 -21.99
C SER A 181 15.56 19.41 -23.33
N ILE A 182 15.15 18.13 -23.35
CA ILE A 182 14.76 17.44 -24.58
C ILE A 182 13.56 18.16 -25.23
N PHE A 183 12.56 18.53 -24.42
CA PHE A 183 11.37 19.21 -24.92
C PHE A 183 11.71 20.59 -25.48
N GLU A 184 12.55 21.38 -24.78
CA GLU A 184 13.05 22.67 -25.26
C GLU A 184 13.77 22.54 -26.61
N ASN A 185 14.65 21.55 -26.75
CA ASN A 185 15.36 21.28 -27.99
C ASN A 185 14.41 20.85 -29.12
N THR A 186 13.43 20.00 -28.83
CA THR A 186 12.43 19.58 -29.84
C THR A 186 11.55 20.74 -30.28
N LEU A 187 11.10 21.59 -29.35
CA LEU A 187 10.25 22.74 -29.65
C LEU A 187 10.98 23.77 -30.49
N SER A 188 12.24 24.08 -30.16
CA SER A 188 13.05 25.06 -30.91
C SER A 188 13.44 24.57 -32.31
N THR A 189 13.69 23.27 -32.48
CA THR A 189 14.13 22.70 -33.77
C THR A 189 12.99 22.38 -34.73
N GLN A 190 11.88 21.84 -34.22
CA GLN A 190 10.79 21.31 -35.07
C GLN A 190 9.63 22.29 -35.25
N PHE A 191 9.43 23.23 -34.32
CA PHE A 191 8.25 24.09 -34.31
C PHE A 191 8.61 25.57 -34.34
N THR A 192 8.04 26.32 -35.28
CA THR A 192 8.16 27.78 -35.32
C THR A 192 7.09 28.42 -34.42
N LEU A 193 7.34 28.38 -33.11
CA LEU A 193 6.49 29.00 -32.11
C LEU A 193 7.00 30.42 -31.84
N ASN A 194 6.31 31.43 -32.39
CA ASN A 194 6.60 32.85 -32.11
C ASN A 194 6.15 33.22 -30.67
N LEU A 195 6.81 32.65 -29.67
CA LEU A 195 6.50 32.83 -28.25
C LEU A 195 7.58 33.67 -27.55
N ASN A 196 7.18 34.38 -26.50
CA ASN A 196 8.11 35.00 -25.57
C ASN A 196 8.84 33.92 -24.76
N GLU A 197 9.98 34.27 -24.16
CA GLU A 197 10.78 33.33 -23.34
C GLU A 197 9.96 32.72 -22.18
N ALA A 198 9.14 33.53 -21.50
CA ALA A 198 8.27 33.06 -20.42
C ALA A 198 7.19 32.08 -20.92
N ASP A 199 6.57 32.37 -22.07
CA ASP A 199 5.53 31.53 -22.68
C ASP A 199 6.12 30.23 -23.24
N PHE A 200 7.38 30.27 -23.69
CA PHE A 200 8.12 29.10 -24.11
C PHE A 200 8.40 28.16 -22.94
N GLN A 201 8.83 28.69 -21.79
CA GLN A 201 9.01 27.87 -20.57
C GLN A 201 7.68 27.29 -20.08
N LEU A 202 6.60 28.08 -20.17
CA LEU A 202 5.26 27.63 -19.82
C LEU A 202 4.75 26.54 -20.78
N ALA A 203 5.09 26.62 -22.08
CA ALA A 203 4.84 25.56 -23.07
C ALA A 203 5.51 24.24 -22.68
N VAL A 204 6.81 24.29 -22.35
CA VAL A 204 7.61 23.12 -21.96
C VAL A 204 7.00 22.47 -20.73
N ASN A 205 6.71 23.25 -19.69
CA ASN A 205 6.10 22.76 -18.45
C ASN A 205 4.72 22.14 -18.70
N ARG A 206 3.89 22.78 -19.53
CA ARG A 206 2.57 22.26 -19.89
C ARG A 206 2.68 20.89 -20.58
N LEU A 207 3.55 20.78 -21.59
CA LEU A 207 3.74 19.55 -22.35
C LEU A 207 4.36 18.44 -21.50
N LEU A 208 5.30 18.77 -20.62
CA LEU A 208 5.89 17.83 -19.66
C LEU A 208 4.82 17.28 -18.72
N ASN A 209 3.94 18.14 -18.17
CA ASN A 209 2.82 17.71 -17.35
C ASN A 209 1.84 16.80 -18.11
N ILE A 210 1.49 17.15 -19.35
CA ILE A 210 0.62 16.32 -20.19
C ILE A 210 1.29 14.96 -20.44
N SER A 211 2.58 14.92 -20.79
CA SER A 211 3.34 13.69 -20.98
C SER A 211 3.36 12.81 -19.73
N GLN A 212 3.53 13.39 -18.54
CA GLN A 212 3.46 12.64 -17.29
C GLN A 212 2.06 12.04 -17.05
N LEU A 213 1.00 12.81 -17.30
CA LEU A 213 -0.38 12.39 -17.11
C LEU A 213 -0.81 11.30 -18.11
N THR A 214 -0.41 11.40 -19.38
CA THR A 214 -0.67 10.36 -20.38
C THR A 214 0.12 9.08 -20.07
N ASN A 215 1.34 9.20 -19.52
CA ASN A 215 2.11 8.05 -19.05
C ASN A 215 1.45 7.32 -17.87
N ILE A 216 0.70 8.04 -17.02
CA ILE A 216 -0.11 7.44 -15.95
C ILE A 216 -1.31 6.65 -16.52
N GLY A 217 -1.75 6.99 -17.73
CA GLY A 217 -2.84 6.32 -18.45
C GLY A 217 -4.08 7.19 -18.66
N GLN A 218 -3.99 8.49 -18.42
CA GLN A 218 -5.07 9.43 -18.80
C GLN A 218 -5.15 9.57 -20.32
N THR A 219 -6.35 9.86 -20.82
CA THR A 219 -6.51 10.25 -22.21
C THR A 219 -5.87 11.63 -22.45
N LEU A 220 -5.51 11.94 -23.69
CA LEU A 220 -4.87 13.22 -24.02
C LEU A 220 -5.74 14.42 -23.62
N GLU A 221 -7.05 14.36 -23.90
CA GLU A 221 -8.01 15.42 -23.57
C GLU A 221 -8.14 15.63 -22.06
N GLU A 222 -8.18 14.54 -21.27
CA GLU A 222 -8.19 14.63 -19.81
C GLU A 222 -6.88 15.22 -19.28
N ALA A 223 -5.74 14.82 -19.84
CA ALA A 223 -4.43 15.33 -19.44
C ALA A 223 -4.28 16.84 -19.73
N GLU A 224 -4.75 17.30 -20.89
CA GLU A 224 -4.78 18.72 -21.27
C GLU A 224 -5.70 19.54 -20.34
N ALA A 225 -6.89 19.02 -20.05
CA ALA A 225 -7.83 19.65 -19.14
C ALA A 225 -7.26 19.73 -17.72
N GLN A 226 -6.65 18.65 -17.22
CA GLN A 226 -6.05 18.58 -15.89
C GLN A 226 -4.84 19.50 -15.78
N SER A 227 -3.95 19.54 -16.78
CA SER A 227 -2.80 20.46 -16.82
C SER A 227 -3.25 21.92 -16.75
N THR A 228 -4.32 22.25 -17.48
CA THR A 228 -4.95 23.58 -17.44
C THR A 228 -5.55 23.92 -16.09
N TYR A 229 -6.29 22.96 -15.51
CA TYR A 229 -6.89 23.12 -14.20
C TYR A 229 -5.84 23.34 -13.11
N ASN A 230 -4.78 22.52 -13.09
CA ASN A 230 -3.71 22.59 -12.09
C ASN A 230 -3.06 23.99 -12.10
N TYR A 231 -2.69 24.49 -13.27
CA TYR A 231 -2.08 25.83 -13.38
C TYR A 231 -3.01 26.94 -12.87
N ILE A 232 -4.29 26.93 -13.28
CA ILE A 232 -5.27 27.93 -12.82
C ILE A 232 -5.53 27.81 -11.32
N PHE A 233 -5.50 26.59 -10.78
CA PHE A 233 -5.64 26.33 -9.36
C PHE A 233 -4.44 26.86 -8.56
N ASP A 234 -3.22 26.69 -9.07
CA ASP A 234 -2.01 27.26 -8.47
C ASP A 234 -2.06 28.79 -8.45
N LEU A 235 -2.48 29.42 -9.55
CA LEU A 235 -2.72 30.87 -9.59
C LEU A 235 -3.77 31.31 -8.55
N LYS A 236 -4.83 30.52 -8.36
CA LYS A 236 -5.87 30.80 -7.37
C LYS A 236 -5.32 30.66 -5.95
N LEU A 237 -4.45 29.68 -5.69
CA LEU A 237 -3.77 29.52 -4.42
C LEU A 237 -2.84 30.70 -4.13
N SER A 238 -2.04 31.14 -5.11
CA SER A 238 -1.19 32.33 -4.99
C SER A 238 -1.99 33.60 -4.70
N CYS A 239 -3.12 33.80 -5.38
CA CYS A 239 -4.04 34.91 -5.07
C CYS A 239 -4.59 34.81 -3.65
N LYS A 240 -4.97 33.62 -3.18
CA LYS A 240 -5.45 33.39 -1.80
C LYS A 240 -4.36 33.63 -0.75
N LYS A 241 -3.09 33.35 -1.06
CA LYS A 241 -1.94 33.66 -0.21
C LYS A 241 -1.59 35.15 -0.19
N GLY A 242 -2.15 35.95 -1.11
CA GLY A 242 -1.86 37.37 -1.25
C GLY A 242 -0.60 37.68 -2.07
N GLU A 243 -0.06 36.69 -2.80
CA GLU A 243 1.11 36.88 -3.68
C GLU A 243 0.75 37.66 -4.96
N ILE A 244 -0.52 37.57 -5.39
CA ILE A 244 -1.03 38.13 -6.64
C ILE A 244 -2.39 38.79 -6.36
N THR A 245 -2.68 39.91 -7.01
CA THR A 245 -3.99 40.58 -6.92
C THR A 245 -5.09 39.85 -7.69
N LEU A 246 -6.36 40.16 -7.41
CA LEU A 246 -7.50 39.52 -8.10
C LEU A 246 -7.56 39.89 -9.60
N GLU A 247 -7.13 41.10 -9.95
CA GLU A 247 -7.07 41.58 -11.33
C GLU A 247 -5.98 40.84 -12.11
N GLU A 248 -4.78 40.73 -11.54
CA GLU A 248 -3.67 39.95 -12.12
C GLU A 248 -4.04 38.48 -12.28
N TYR A 249 -4.69 37.87 -11.28
CA TYR A 249 -5.21 36.49 -11.39
C TYR A 249 -6.13 36.33 -12.60
N SER A 250 -7.06 37.26 -12.79
CA SER A 250 -8.03 37.21 -13.88
C SER A 250 -7.34 37.34 -15.25
N ASN A 251 -6.36 38.24 -15.35
CA ASN A 251 -5.57 38.44 -16.56
C ASN A 251 -4.71 37.22 -16.89
N LEU A 252 -3.96 36.70 -15.93
CA LEU A 252 -3.11 35.50 -16.10
C LEU A 252 -3.91 34.26 -16.45
N LYS A 253 -5.08 34.08 -15.83
CA LYS A 253 -6.00 33.00 -16.16
C LYS A 253 -6.46 33.07 -17.61
N MET A 254 -6.93 34.24 -18.06
CA MET A 254 -7.40 34.42 -19.43
C MET A 254 -6.28 34.23 -20.44
N HIS A 255 -5.11 34.80 -20.15
CA HIS A 255 -3.90 34.61 -20.94
C HIS A 255 -3.54 33.13 -21.08
N TYR A 256 -3.49 32.38 -19.97
CA TYR A 256 -3.15 30.96 -19.99
C TYR A 256 -4.15 30.11 -20.77
N ILE A 257 -5.45 30.37 -20.64
CA ILE A 257 -6.48 29.62 -21.39
C ILE A 257 -6.30 29.83 -22.90
N GLN A 258 -6.08 31.08 -23.32
CA GLN A 258 -5.84 31.39 -24.73
C GLN A 258 -4.54 30.74 -25.21
N PHE A 259 -3.47 30.89 -24.44
CA PHE A 259 -2.18 30.28 -24.71
C PHE A 259 -2.31 28.75 -24.90
N ALA A 260 -2.93 28.05 -23.94
CA ALA A 260 -3.12 26.61 -23.96
C ALA A 260 -3.86 26.17 -25.23
N GLN A 261 -5.00 26.81 -25.55
CA GLN A 261 -5.75 26.51 -26.76
C GLN A 261 -4.95 26.73 -28.04
N THR A 262 -4.09 27.75 -28.09
CA THR A 262 -3.23 27.99 -29.26
C THR A 262 -2.08 26.99 -29.38
N LEU A 263 -1.56 26.52 -28.24
CA LEU A 263 -0.47 25.56 -28.19
C LEU A 263 -0.95 24.15 -28.54
N ASP A 264 -2.04 23.69 -27.93
CA ASP A 264 -2.57 22.33 -28.11
C ASP A 264 -3.03 22.09 -29.57
N ARG A 265 -3.40 23.16 -30.29
CA ARG A 265 -3.69 23.11 -31.73
C ARG A 265 -2.46 22.96 -32.63
N LYS A 266 -1.27 23.20 -32.11
CA LYS A 266 0.00 23.14 -32.86
C LYS A 266 0.84 21.95 -32.45
N VAL A 267 0.94 21.70 -31.15
CA VAL A 267 1.82 20.69 -30.55
C VAL A 267 1.01 19.79 -29.63
N THR A 268 1.22 18.49 -29.75
CA THR A 268 0.65 17.46 -28.91
C THR A 268 1.72 16.49 -28.43
N ILE A 269 1.34 15.55 -27.57
CA ILE A 269 2.23 14.47 -27.11
C ILE A 269 1.97 13.19 -27.91
N ASP A 270 3.04 12.51 -28.33
CA ASP A 270 2.98 11.21 -28.98
C ASP A 270 2.68 10.07 -27.97
N ALA A 271 2.59 8.82 -28.43
CA ALA A 271 2.36 7.68 -27.55
C ALA A 271 3.56 7.33 -26.64
N GLN A 272 4.74 7.85 -26.98
CA GLN A 272 6.00 7.65 -26.29
C GLN A 272 6.25 8.74 -25.23
N GLY A 273 5.45 9.81 -25.23
CA GLY A 273 5.56 10.93 -24.31
C GLY A 273 6.39 12.11 -24.81
N ASN A 274 6.72 12.20 -26.10
CA ASN A 274 7.47 13.31 -26.69
C ASN A 274 6.56 14.31 -27.43
N PRO A 275 6.98 15.58 -27.57
CA PRO A 275 6.26 16.57 -28.37
C PRO A 275 6.22 16.19 -29.86
N CYS A 276 5.06 16.36 -30.49
CA CYS A 276 4.83 16.10 -31.91
C CYS A 276 3.81 17.10 -32.47
N ALA A 277 3.71 17.20 -33.79
CA ALA A 277 2.75 18.10 -34.42
C ALA A 277 1.31 17.62 -34.19
N PHE A 278 0.42 18.56 -33.88
CA PHE A 278 -1.01 18.28 -33.77
C PHE A 278 -1.55 17.81 -35.12
N VAL A 279 -2.35 16.74 -35.11
CA VAL A 279 -3.05 16.23 -36.28
C VAL A 279 -4.54 16.19 -35.96
N ALA A 280 -5.35 16.84 -36.80
CA ALA A 280 -6.79 16.85 -36.63
C ALA A 280 -7.36 15.42 -36.67
N PRO A 281 -8.45 15.11 -35.94
CA PRO A 281 -8.98 13.75 -35.85
C PRO A 281 -9.37 13.12 -37.20
N LYS A 282 -9.72 13.93 -38.20
CA LYS A 282 -10.04 13.46 -39.57
C LYS A 282 -8.76 13.04 -40.29
N ASP A 283 -7.81 13.95 -40.43
CA ASP A 283 -6.51 13.72 -41.06
C ASP A 283 -5.74 12.59 -40.36
N LYS A 284 -5.92 12.45 -39.04
CA LYS A 284 -5.34 11.35 -38.26
C LYS A 284 -5.86 10.00 -38.74
N LYS A 285 -7.16 9.85 -38.97
CA LYS A 285 -7.75 8.62 -39.50
C LYS A 285 -7.30 8.34 -40.93
N GLU A 286 -7.26 9.35 -41.78
CA GLU A 286 -6.78 9.20 -43.16
C GLU A 286 -5.34 8.69 -43.19
N LYS A 287 -4.45 9.25 -42.36
CA LYS A 287 -3.07 8.77 -42.21
C LYS A 287 -2.99 7.36 -41.62
N GLN A 288 -3.87 7.01 -40.68
CA GLN A 288 -3.95 5.65 -40.14
C GLN A 288 -4.29 4.65 -41.25
N ASP A 289 -5.30 4.96 -42.06
CA ASP A 289 -5.74 4.10 -43.17
C ASP A 289 -4.67 4.00 -44.26
N GLU A 290 -3.95 5.10 -44.55
CA GLU A 290 -2.81 5.10 -45.48
C GLU A 290 -1.68 4.19 -44.99
N ILE A 291 -1.27 4.35 -43.73
CA ILE A 291 -0.20 3.52 -43.13
C ILE A 291 -0.62 2.06 -43.07
N LEU A 292 -1.86 1.78 -42.65
CA LEU A 292 -2.38 0.41 -42.58
C LEU A 292 -2.45 -0.22 -43.97
N GLY A 293 -2.93 0.52 -44.98
CA GLY A 293 -2.94 0.08 -46.37
C GLY A 293 -1.54 -0.22 -46.91
N ARG A 294 -0.55 0.62 -46.58
CA ARG A 294 0.86 0.38 -46.93
C ARG A 294 1.41 -0.87 -46.25
N LEU A 295 1.16 -1.03 -44.95
CA LEU A 295 1.59 -2.19 -44.18
C LEU A 295 1.01 -3.49 -44.74
N GLU A 296 -0.28 -3.50 -45.05
CA GLU A 296 -0.96 -4.67 -45.61
C GLU A 296 -0.50 -4.99 -47.04
N LYS A 297 -0.26 -3.98 -47.88
CA LYS A 297 0.17 -4.20 -49.26
C LYS A 297 1.62 -4.66 -49.37
N GLU A 298 2.52 -4.04 -48.61
CA GLU A 298 3.96 -4.28 -48.75
C GLU A 298 4.43 -5.47 -47.92
N PHE A 299 3.92 -5.65 -46.70
CA PHE A 299 4.52 -6.57 -45.72
C PHE A 299 3.63 -7.75 -45.32
N SER A 300 2.41 -7.88 -45.86
CA SER A 300 1.58 -9.05 -45.57
C SER A 300 2.08 -10.31 -46.31
N ASN A 301 1.99 -11.46 -45.62
CA ASN A 301 2.23 -12.79 -46.18
C ASN A 301 3.60 -13.00 -46.88
N ARG A 302 4.62 -12.24 -46.46
CA ARG A 302 6.01 -12.40 -46.94
C ARG A 302 6.99 -12.54 -45.78
N VAL A 303 8.20 -13.00 -46.09
CA VAL A 303 9.34 -12.99 -45.17
C VAL A 303 9.83 -11.54 -44.97
N ILE A 304 10.16 -11.18 -43.73
CA ILE A 304 10.52 -9.81 -43.34
C ILE A 304 12.05 -9.70 -43.14
N SER A 305 12.69 -8.80 -43.89
CA SER A 305 14.12 -8.48 -43.74
C SER A 305 14.37 -7.54 -42.54
N GLU A 306 15.61 -7.42 -42.06
CA GLU A 306 15.96 -6.47 -40.99
C GLU A 306 15.60 -5.02 -41.33
N LYS A 307 15.87 -4.59 -42.57
CA LYS A 307 15.46 -3.27 -43.07
C LYS A 307 13.93 -3.10 -43.07
N ASP A 308 13.20 -4.17 -43.38
CA ASP A 308 11.75 -4.15 -43.35
C ASP A 308 11.25 -3.96 -41.91
N LYS A 309 11.90 -4.59 -40.91
CA LYS A 309 11.55 -4.41 -39.50
C LYS A 309 11.68 -2.95 -39.06
N GLU A 310 12.76 -2.28 -39.44
CA GLU A 310 12.97 -0.86 -39.19
C GLU A 310 11.85 -0.04 -39.84
N THR A 311 11.57 -0.25 -41.13
CA THR A 311 10.50 0.50 -41.82
C THR A 311 9.11 0.27 -41.22
N ILE A 312 8.77 -0.96 -40.83
CA ILE A 312 7.50 -1.28 -40.18
C ILE A 312 7.45 -0.61 -38.81
N SER A 313 8.54 -0.66 -38.05
CA SER A 313 8.63 0.02 -36.76
C SER A 313 8.44 1.53 -36.90
N ASP A 314 9.08 2.16 -37.88
CA ASP A 314 8.98 3.60 -38.14
C ASP A 314 7.55 4.01 -38.55
N LEU A 315 6.90 3.20 -39.40
CA LEU A 315 5.50 3.40 -39.79
C LEU A 315 4.54 3.27 -38.61
N ILE A 316 4.74 2.28 -37.72
CA ILE A 316 3.91 2.10 -36.52
C ILE A 316 4.17 3.21 -35.50
N MET A 317 5.43 3.63 -35.36
CA MET A 317 5.87 4.66 -34.42
C MET A 317 5.73 6.08 -34.94
N THR A 318 5.03 6.27 -36.06
CA THR A 318 4.79 7.60 -36.61
C THR A 318 4.13 8.49 -35.54
N PRO A 319 4.72 9.66 -35.24
CA PRO A 319 4.36 10.45 -34.08
C PRO A 319 2.94 11.02 -34.20
N GLY A 320 2.18 11.01 -33.09
CA GLY A 320 0.83 11.57 -33.01
C GLY A 320 -0.29 10.75 -33.69
N ILE A 321 0.04 9.68 -34.41
CA ILE A 321 -0.93 8.91 -35.22
C ILE A 321 -1.56 7.76 -34.44
N TYR A 322 -0.76 6.89 -33.81
CA TYR A 322 -1.29 5.73 -33.09
C TYR A 322 -1.13 5.89 -31.58
N ASN A 323 -2.13 5.44 -30.83
CA ASN A 323 -2.03 5.35 -29.37
C ASN A 323 -1.17 4.14 -28.99
N LYS A 324 -0.64 4.11 -27.76
CA LYS A 324 0.23 3.03 -27.26
C LYS A 324 -0.37 1.62 -27.41
N SER A 325 -1.67 1.48 -27.14
CA SER A 325 -2.40 0.22 -27.34
C SER A 325 -2.52 -0.18 -28.82
N GLN A 326 -2.77 0.78 -29.72
CA GLN A 326 -2.85 0.53 -31.16
C GLN A 326 -1.47 0.16 -31.73
N GLN A 327 -0.41 0.86 -31.30
CA GLN A 327 0.97 0.53 -31.68
C GLN A 327 1.33 -0.90 -31.25
N ALA A 328 0.97 -1.31 -30.04
CA ALA A 328 1.19 -2.67 -29.57
C ALA A 328 0.44 -3.70 -30.45
N HIS A 329 -0.84 -3.47 -30.73
CA HIS A 329 -1.63 -4.34 -31.59
C HIS A 329 -1.06 -4.45 -33.02
N LEU A 330 -0.62 -3.34 -33.61
CA LEU A 330 0.01 -3.33 -34.93
C LEU A 330 1.36 -4.07 -34.91
N LYS A 331 2.16 -3.91 -33.86
CA LYS A 331 3.40 -4.67 -33.68
C LYS A 331 3.13 -6.16 -33.60
N ASP A 332 2.15 -6.58 -32.81
CA ASP A 332 1.79 -8.00 -32.70
C ASP A 332 1.32 -8.58 -34.04
N ARG A 333 0.61 -7.78 -34.85
CA ARG A 333 0.11 -8.19 -36.16
C ARG A 333 1.19 -8.28 -37.25
N PHE A 334 2.06 -7.27 -37.34
CA PHE A 334 3.02 -7.14 -38.45
C PHE A 334 4.46 -7.52 -38.09
N LEU A 335 4.80 -7.50 -36.81
CA LEU A 335 6.10 -7.92 -36.26
C LEU A 335 5.93 -8.98 -35.16
N PRO A 336 5.25 -10.12 -35.44
CA PRO A 336 5.15 -11.20 -34.46
C PRO A 336 6.54 -11.80 -34.20
N SER A 337 6.76 -12.41 -33.04
CA SER A 337 8.03 -13.09 -32.74
C SER A 337 8.37 -14.20 -33.74
N VAL A 338 7.34 -14.89 -34.25
CA VAL A 338 7.41 -15.94 -35.27
C VAL A 338 6.32 -15.69 -36.30
N LEU A 339 6.69 -15.72 -37.59
CA LEU A 339 5.74 -15.57 -38.69
C LEU A 339 4.72 -16.73 -38.72
N PRO A 340 3.49 -16.53 -39.22
CA PRO A 340 2.53 -17.62 -39.32
C PRO A 340 2.96 -18.68 -40.35
N LEU A 341 2.42 -19.90 -40.23
CA LEU A 341 2.71 -21.02 -41.13
C LEU A 341 2.21 -20.78 -42.57
N THR A 342 1.28 -19.84 -42.74
CA THR A 342 0.72 -19.45 -44.04
C THR A 342 1.71 -18.69 -44.93
N VAL A 343 2.75 -18.09 -44.34
CA VAL A 343 3.76 -17.32 -45.08
C VAL A 343 4.63 -18.27 -45.88
N LYS A 344 4.71 -18.05 -47.20
CA LYS A 344 5.55 -18.83 -48.11
C LYS A 344 7.01 -18.76 -47.66
N GLN A 345 7.76 -19.84 -47.91
CA GLN A 345 9.20 -19.99 -47.55
C GLN A 345 9.50 -20.17 -46.05
N THR A 346 8.51 -20.08 -45.17
CA THR A 346 8.72 -20.26 -43.72
C THR A 346 8.58 -21.72 -43.26
N VAL A 347 7.85 -22.54 -44.01
CA VAL A 347 7.58 -23.96 -43.70
C VAL A 347 8.25 -24.84 -44.74
N VAL A 348 9.00 -25.83 -44.26
CA VAL A 348 9.51 -26.94 -45.06
C VAL A 348 8.81 -28.20 -44.57
N GLU A 349 8.00 -28.82 -45.44
CA GLU A 349 7.28 -30.05 -45.15
C GLU A 349 8.15 -31.30 -45.39
N ASN A 350 7.79 -32.42 -44.74
CA ASN A 350 8.43 -33.74 -44.90
C ASN A 350 9.94 -33.78 -44.54
N ILE A 351 10.28 -33.32 -43.35
CA ILE A 351 11.65 -33.34 -42.84
C ILE A 351 11.91 -34.55 -41.95
N ASP A 352 13.07 -35.18 -42.14
CA ASP A 352 13.60 -36.16 -41.20
C ASP A 352 14.03 -35.49 -39.89
N PRO A 353 13.35 -35.74 -38.75
CA PRO A 353 13.64 -35.05 -37.49
C PRO A 353 15.02 -35.38 -36.93
N LYS A 354 15.64 -36.48 -37.39
CA LYS A 354 16.99 -36.91 -36.97
C LYS A 354 18.11 -36.20 -37.74
N LYS A 355 17.83 -35.66 -38.93
CA LYS A 355 18.81 -35.00 -39.82
C LYS A 355 18.17 -33.79 -40.51
N PRO A 356 17.84 -32.72 -39.77
CA PRO A 356 17.24 -31.54 -40.38
C PRO A 356 18.24 -30.81 -41.31
N PRO A 357 17.76 -30.19 -42.39
CA PRO A 357 18.58 -29.33 -43.24
C PRO A 357 19.12 -28.13 -42.46
N LYS A 358 20.29 -27.62 -42.88
CA LYS A 358 20.96 -26.48 -42.21
C LYS A 358 20.04 -25.25 -42.20
N GLY A 359 19.95 -24.56 -41.07
CA GLY A 359 19.14 -23.35 -40.92
C GLY A 359 17.63 -23.59 -40.76
N VAL A 360 17.24 -24.83 -40.48
CA VAL A 360 15.83 -25.21 -40.22
C VAL A 360 15.69 -25.78 -38.81
N THR A 361 14.75 -25.23 -38.06
CA THR A 361 14.38 -25.67 -36.70
C THR A 361 13.19 -26.61 -36.80
N VAL A 362 13.31 -27.81 -36.21
CA VAL A 362 12.24 -28.80 -36.21
C VAL A 362 11.19 -28.43 -35.16
N THR A 363 9.93 -28.34 -35.58
CA THR A 363 8.79 -28.11 -34.69
C THR A 363 7.75 -29.21 -34.89
N ARG A 364 7.10 -29.61 -33.79
CA ARG A 364 6.07 -30.65 -33.80
C ARG A 364 4.75 -30.01 -33.42
N ILE A 365 3.76 -30.14 -34.29
CA ILE A 365 2.42 -29.56 -34.11
C ILE A 365 1.42 -30.69 -34.20
N PHE A 366 0.40 -30.67 -33.34
CA PHE A 366 -0.70 -31.62 -33.44
C PHE A 366 -1.67 -31.12 -34.52
N ASP A 367 -1.96 -31.98 -35.49
CA ASP A 367 -2.90 -31.67 -36.57
C ASP A 367 -4.27 -32.28 -36.22
N GLU A 368 -5.28 -31.43 -36.11
CA GLU A 368 -6.62 -31.82 -35.68
C GLU A 368 -7.34 -32.68 -36.72
N ASP A 369 -7.10 -32.43 -38.02
CA ASP A 369 -7.78 -33.13 -39.11
C ASP A 369 -7.30 -34.58 -39.22
N THR A 370 -5.98 -34.79 -39.12
CA THR A 370 -5.37 -36.12 -39.21
C THR A 370 -5.25 -36.83 -37.85
N LYS A 371 -5.46 -36.10 -36.74
CA LYS A 371 -5.25 -36.55 -35.35
C LYS A 371 -3.84 -37.12 -35.10
N GLN A 372 -2.85 -36.58 -35.80
CA GLN A 372 -1.46 -37.03 -35.74
C GLN A 372 -0.52 -35.86 -35.44
N ILE A 373 0.69 -36.18 -34.95
CA ILE A 373 1.74 -35.19 -34.75
C ILE A 373 2.39 -34.91 -36.11
N LYS A 374 2.15 -33.72 -36.67
CA LYS A 374 2.81 -33.22 -37.87
C LYS A 374 4.17 -32.64 -37.48
N VAL A 375 5.24 -33.17 -38.08
CA VAL A 375 6.61 -32.64 -37.94
C VAL A 375 6.85 -31.67 -39.09
N ILE A 376 7.14 -30.41 -38.77
CA ILE A 376 7.46 -29.38 -39.77
C ILE A 376 8.81 -28.74 -39.46
N GLY A 377 9.53 -28.32 -40.50
CA GLY A 377 10.68 -27.45 -40.33
C GLY A 377 10.31 -25.99 -40.48
N ARG A 378 10.81 -25.17 -39.55
CA ARG A 378 10.75 -23.72 -39.62
C ARG A 378 12.09 -23.18 -40.09
N THR A 379 12.11 -22.43 -41.18
CA THR A 379 13.35 -21.77 -41.64
C THR A 379 13.77 -20.69 -40.63
N LYS A 380 15.07 -20.36 -40.57
CA LYS A 380 15.59 -19.31 -39.68
C LYS A 380 14.91 -17.96 -39.93
N GLU A 381 14.57 -17.67 -41.18
CA GLU A 381 13.88 -16.45 -41.63
C GLU A 381 12.46 -16.31 -41.08
N ALA A 382 11.88 -17.38 -40.57
CA ALA A 382 10.56 -17.38 -39.95
C ALA A 382 10.54 -16.74 -38.55
N PHE A 383 11.71 -16.55 -37.94
CA PHE A 383 11.88 -15.97 -36.60
C PHE A 383 12.36 -14.53 -36.75
N ILE A 384 11.61 -13.59 -36.16
CA ILE A 384 11.89 -12.15 -36.26
C ILE A 384 12.83 -11.68 -35.15
N GLY A 385 12.98 -12.48 -34.08
CA GLY A 385 13.88 -12.20 -32.95
C GLY A 385 15.36 -12.38 -33.22
#